data_AF-A0A6N9ZCM0-F1
#
_entry.id   AF-A0A6N9ZCM0-F1
#
_cell.length_a   1.000
_cell.length_b   1.000
_cell.length_c   1.000
_cell.angle_alpha   90.00
_cell.angle_beta   90.00
_cell.angle_gamma   90.00
#
_symmetry.space_group_name_H-M   'P 1'
#
loop_
_entity.id
_entity.type
_entity.pdbx_description
1 polymer ?
#
loop_
_entity_poly.entity_id
_entity_poly.type
_entity_poly.pdbx_seq_one_letter_code
_entity_poly.pdbx_strand_id
1 'polypeptide(L)'
;MVDLGRVHVESFLEMMSAERGAAANTLQSYERDLDDVRSFLTERSIRLTEAASADLAAYLSSLARKGFKPSSQARRLAAMRQFYKFLYAEGLRTDDPTGILDAPKKGRPLPKTMGVEEVGRLLSQAETEAEDAAPGQLQRLRMLALLELLYATGMRVSELVSLPARVLDQEGRFLMIRGKGNKERLVPLSHSAISALKSYGRLRAAENAVAKEPQESPWLFPSASKEGYLPRQVFARDLKNLAIRAGLTPSLISPHVMRHAFASHLLANGADLRVVQELLGHSDISTTQIYTHVLEERLQQLVQTHHPLAKQAKKHE
;
A
#
# COMPACT_ATOMS: atom_id res chain seq x y z
N MET A 1 -37.24 -19.51 14.63
CA MET A 1 -36.74 -18.34 15.38
C MET A 1 -35.79 -17.61 14.45
N VAL A 2 -36.04 -16.35 14.11
CA VAL A 2 -35.30 -15.64 13.03
C VAL A 2 -33.89 -15.29 13.52
N ASP A 3 -32.85 -15.69 12.78
CA ASP A 3 -31.46 -15.34 13.06
C ASP A 3 -31.21 -13.87 12.68
N LEU A 4 -31.30 -12.98 13.68
CA LEU A 4 -31.05 -11.54 13.54
C LEU A 4 -29.55 -11.20 13.46
N GLY A 5 -28.64 -12.18 13.52
CA GLY A 5 -27.21 -11.95 13.51
C GLY A 5 -26.72 -11.19 12.26
N ARG A 6 -27.38 -11.38 11.12
CA ARG A 6 -27.07 -10.62 9.89
C ARG A 6 -27.45 -9.14 10.00
N VAL A 7 -28.63 -8.85 10.56
CA VAL A 7 -29.13 -7.48 10.72
C VAL A 7 -28.19 -6.67 11.60
N HIS A 8 -27.70 -7.26 12.69
CA HIS A 8 -26.73 -6.58 13.56
C HIS A 8 -25.37 -6.33 12.92
N VAL A 9 -24.92 -7.22 12.02
CA VAL A 9 -23.69 -7.02 11.23
C VAL A 9 -23.89 -5.85 10.26
N GLU A 10 -25.03 -5.76 9.60
CA GLU A 10 -25.36 -4.65 8.70
C GLU A 10 -25.40 -3.31 9.46
N SER A 11 -26.09 -3.22 10.60
CA SER A 11 -26.11 -2.03 11.45
C SER A 11 -24.71 -1.64 11.98
N PHE A 12 -23.88 -2.64 12.33
CA PHE A 12 -22.50 -2.40 12.73
C PHE A 12 -21.68 -1.78 11.58
N LEU A 13 -21.82 -2.29 10.35
CA LEU A 13 -21.10 -1.79 9.19
C LEU A 13 -21.59 -0.39 8.79
N GLU A 14 -22.88 -0.11 8.94
CA GLU A 14 -23.45 1.23 8.77
C GLU A 14 -22.87 2.22 9.77
N MET A 15 -22.85 1.88 11.07
CA MET A 15 -22.20 2.71 12.10
C MET A 15 -20.71 2.93 11.80
N MET A 16 -19.98 1.88 11.44
CA MET A 16 -18.55 1.98 11.10
C MET A 16 -18.32 2.91 9.90
N SER A 17 -19.24 2.94 8.95
CA SER A 17 -19.22 3.84 7.80
C SER A 17 -19.55 5.28 8.21
N ALA A 18 -20.67 5.48 8.90
CA ALA A 18 -21.25 6.79 9.20
C ALA A 18 -20.49 7.55 10.30
N GLU A 19 -20.13 6.87 11.39
CA GLU A 19 -19.55 7.53 12.57
C GLU A 19 -18.02 7.50 12.57
N ARG A 20 -17.43 6.44 12.00
CA ARG A 20 -15.97 6.22 12.05
C ARG A 20 -15.26 6.41 10.73
N GLY A 21 -15.99 6.76 9.66
CA GLY A 21 -15.44 6.99 8.33
C GLY A 21 -14.62 5.81 7.82
N ALA A 22 -15.02 4.57 8.16
CA ALA A 22 -14.29 3.38 7.77
C ALA A 22 -14.23 3.29 6.23
N ALA A 23 -13.05 2.97 5.69
CA ALA A 23 -12.90 2.80 4.26
C ALA A 23 -13.71 1.60 3.76
N ALA A 24 -14.24 1.65 2.53
CA ALA A 24 -15.02 0.57 1.93
C ALA A 24 -14.33 -0.80 2.00
N ASN A 25 -13.01 -0.85 1.82
CA ASN A 25 -12.23 -2.09 1.94
C ASN A 25 -12.20 -2.65 3.37
N THR A 26 -12.25 -1.79 4.39
CA THR A 26 -12.33 -2.19 5.80
C THR A 26 -13.70 -2.76 6.11
N LEU A 27 -14.78 -2.10 5.66
CA LEU A 27 -16.15 -2.58 5.79
C LEU A 27 -16.32 -3.97 5.16
N GLN A 28 -15.91 -4.12 3.90
CA GLN A 28 -15.97 -5.40 3.18
C GLN A 28 -15.12 -6.50 3.83
N SER A 29 -13.97 -6.14 4.44
CA SER A 29 -13.15 -7.11 5.16
C SER A 29 -13.80 -7.55 6.47
N TYR A 30 -14.46 -6.64 7.18
CA TYR A 30 -15.17 -6.92 8.42
C TYR A 30 -16.43 -7.74 8.17
N GLU A 31 -17.20 -7.39 7.14
CA GLU A 31 -18.36 -8.17 6.69
C GLU A 31 -17.99 -9.64 6.46
N ARG A 32 -16.99 -9.90 5.62
CA ARG A 32 -16.52 -11.27 5.35
C ARG A 32 -16.02 -12.00 6.60
N ASP A 33 -15.32 -11.29 7.50
CA ASP A 33 -14.80 -11.90 8.72
C ASP A 33 -15.93 -12.23 9.72
N LEU A 34 -16.96 -11.40 9.79
CA LEU A 34 -18.14 -11.56 10.65
C LEU A 34 -19.10 -12.62 10.10
N ASP A 35 -19.26 -12.71 8.79
CA ASP A 35 -20.02 -13.79 8.15
C ASP A 35 -19.36 -15.15 8.40
N ASP A 36 -18.03 -15.24 8.35
CA ASP A 36 -17.30 -16.49 8.57
C ASP A 36 -17.43 -16.99 10.01
N VAL A 37 -17.34 -16.10 11.01
CA VAL A 37 -17.60 -16.50 12.40
C VAL A 37 -19.07 -16.85 12.61
N ARG A 38 -20.01 -16.14 11.99
CA ARG A 38 -21.43 -16.49 12.06
C ARG A 38 -21.66 -17.89 11.53
N SER A 39 -21.17 -18.22 10.34
CA SER A 39 -21.29 -19.58 9.76
C SER A 39 -20.74 -20.65 10.70
N PHE A 40 -19.58 -20.41 11.29
CA PHE A 40 -18.98 -21.33 12.27
C PHE A 40 -19.84 -21.53 13.53
N LEU A 41 -20.50 -20.48 14.01
CA LEU A 41 -21.39 -20.55 15.18
C LEU A 41 -22.73 -21.21 14.84
N THR A 42 -23.26 -20.96 13.63
CA THR A 42 -24.48 -21.60 13.13
C THR A 42 -24.32 -23.12 13.04
N GLU A 43 -23.16 -23.62 12.63
CA GLU A 43 -22.84 -25.07 12.65
C GLU A 43 -22.92 -25.68 14.06
N ARG A 44 -22.90 -24.85 15.10
CA ARG A 44 -22.99 -25.25 16.52
C ARG A 44 -24.31 -24.85 17.18
N SER A 45 -25.26 -24.36 16.40
CA SER A 45 -26.55 -23.85 16.89
C SER A 45 -26.40 -22.67 17.87
N ILE A 46 -25.34 -21.87 17.72
CA ILE A 46 -25.07 -20.68 18.54
C ILE A 46 -25.32 -19.43 17.70
N ARG A 47 -26.06 -18.47 18.26
CA ARG A 47 -26.27 -17.16 17.62
C ARG A 47 -25.06 -16.27 17.81
N LEU A 48 -24.73 -15.48 16.78
CA LEU A 48 -23.60 -14.55 16.84
C LEU A 48 -23.72 -13.57 18.04
N THR A 49 -24.92 -13.10 18.35
CA THR A 49 -25.18 -12.19 19.47
C THR A 49 -25.05 -12.87 20.84
N GLU A 50 -25.13 -14.19 20.92
CA GLU A 50 -25.11 -14.97 22.17
C GLU A 50 -23.78 -15.68 22.44
N ALA A 51 -22.88 -15.71 21.45
CA ALA A 51 -21.63 -16.43 21.56
C ALA A 51 -20.86 -16.03 22.82
N ALA A 52 -20.42 -17.03 23.59
CA ALA A 52 -19.57 -16.82 24.75
C ALA A 52 -18.10 -16.77 24.32
N SER A 53 -17.23 -16.32 25.22
CA SER A 53 -15.78 -16.28 24.97
C SER A 53 -15.23 -17.64 24.56
N ALA A 54 -15.77 -18.75 25.10
CA ALA A 54 -15.39 -20.10 24.72
C ALA A 54 -15.68 -20.42 23.25
N ASP A 55 -16.81 -19.94 22.72
CA ASP A 55 -17.21 -20.18 21.33
C ASP A 55 -16.31 -19.42 20.36
N LEU A 56 -16.00 -18.17 20.70
CA LEU A 56 -15.09 -17.31 19.94
C LEU A 56 -13.64 -17.83 20.00
N ALA A 57 -13.20 -18.35 21.14
CA ALA A 57 -11.90 -19.01 21.28
C ALA A 57 -11.83 -20.29 20.42
N ALA A 58 -12.91 -21.06 20.38
CA ALA A 58 -13.01 -22.25 19.55
C ALA A 58 -13.01 -21.90 18.05
N TYR A 59 -13.60 -20.77 17.65
CA TYR A 59 -13.51 -20.23 16.30
C TYR A 59 -12.06 -19.90 15.93
N LEU A 60 -11.35 -19.12 16.75
CA LEU A 60 -9.94 -18.79 16.52
C LEU A 60 -9.07 -20.05 16.42
N SER A 61 -9.32 -21.03 17.28
CA SER A 61 -8.64 -22.34 17.25
C SER A 61 -8.94 -23.13 15.97
N SER A 62 -10.14 -22.98 15.39
CA SER A 62 -10.48 -23.58 14.09
C SER A 62 -9.70 -22.94 12.95
N LEU A 63 -9.46 -21.63 13.00
CA LEU A 63 -8.67 -20.92 12.00
C LEU A 63 -7.21 -21.39 11.99
N ALA A 64 -6.63 -21.59 13.18
CA ALA A 64 -5.30 -22.16 13.31
C ALA A 64 -5.23 -23.57 12.69
N ARG A 65 -6.21 -24.44 12.97
CA ARG A 65 -6.32 -25.78 12.38
C ARG A 65 -6.50 -25.76 10.86
N LYS A 66 -7.22 -24.77 10.33
CA LYS A 66 -7.39 -24.53 8.88
C LYS A 66 -6.15 -23.90 8.21
N GLY A 67 -5.06 -23.68 8.95
CA GLY A 67 -3.79 -23.15 8.39
C GLY A 67 -3.78 -21.64 8.14
N PHE A 68 -4.70 -20.86 8.75
CA PHE A 68 -4.70 -19.41 8.59
C PHE A 68 -3.46 -18.77 9.23
N LYS A 69 -2.86 -17.80 8.53
CA LYS A 69 -1.73 -17.02 9.07
C LYS A 69 -2.12 -16.26 10.34
N PRO A 70 -1.19 -16.07 11.31
CA PRO A 70 -1.47 -15.30 12.54
C PRO A 70 -1.99 -13.88 12.28
N SER A 71 -1.56 -13.25 11.19
CA SER A 71 -2.07 -11.94 10.76
C SER A 71 -3.54 -11.97 10.34
N SER A 72 -3.98 -13.02 9.65
CA SER A 72 -5.39 -13.21 9.28
C SER A 72 -6.26 -13.47 10.50
N GLN A 73 -5.77 -14.29 11.44
CA GLN A 73 -6.47 -14.56 12.70
C GLN A 73 -6.59 -13.29 13.55
N ALA A 74 -5.52 -12.48 13.65
CA ALA A 74 -5.54 -11.22 14.38
C ALA A 74 -6.50 -10.18 13.77
N ARG A 75 -6.63 -10.13 12.43
CA ARG A 75 -7.60 -9.27 11.75
C ARG A 75 -9.04 -9.69 12.07
N ARG A 76 -9.32 -10.99 12.02
CA ARG A 76 -10.64 -11.55 12.38
C ARG A 76 -11.00 -11.28 13.84
N LEU A 77 -10.04 -11.42 14.76
CA LEU A 77 -10.23 -11.01 16.16
C LEU A 77 -10.50 -9.50 16.30
N ALA A 78 -9.85 -8.66 15.51
CA ALA A 78 -10.13 -7.22 15.51
C ALA A 78 -11.55 -6.91 15.03
N ALA A 79 -12.04 -7.58 13.97
CA ALA A 79 -13.42 -7.45 13.51
C ALA A 79 -14.42 -7.89 14.60
N MET A 80 -14.19 -9.04 15.24
CA MET A 80 -15.02 -9.50 16.37
C MET A 80 -15.03 -8.49 17.52
N ARG A 81 -13.85 -8.01 17.95
CA ARG A 81 -13.74 -7.00 19.03
C ARG A 81 -14.53 -5.72 18.73
N GLN A 82 -14.49 -5.24 17.49
CA GLN A 82 -15.25 -4.04 17.13
C GLN A 82 -16.76 -4.30 17.10
N PHE A 83 -17.17 -5.47 16.61
CA PHE A 83 -18.56 -5.87 16.58
C PHE A 83 -19.16 -6.07 17.98
N TYR A 84 -18.49 -6.80 18.88
CA TYR A 84 -19.00 -6.99 20.25
C TYR A 84 -18.97 -5.72 21.10
N LYS A 85 -18.01 -4.82 20.85
CA LYS A 85 -18.04 -3.46 21.43
C LYS A 85 -19.24 -2.65 20.96
N PHE A 86 -19.61 -2.78 19.69
CA PHE A 86 -20.83 -2.16 19.17
C PHE A 86 -22.07 -2.74 19.84
N LEU A 87 -22.20 -4.07 19.94
CA LEU A 87 -23.34 -4.69 20.63
C LEU A 87 -23.46 -4.23 22.11
N TYR A 88 -22.33 -4.10 22.80
CA TYR A 88 -22.29 -3.57 24.16
C TYR A 88 -22.70 -2.10 24.22
N ALA A 89 -22.17 -1.25 23.32
CA ALA A 89 -22.48 0.18 23.28
C ALA A 89 -23.96 0.46 22.95
N GLU A 90 -24.57 -0.34 22.08
CA GLU A 90 -25.98 -0.22 21.69
C GLU A 90 -26.95 -0.89 22.69
N GLY A 91 -26.45 -1.45 23.79
CA GLY A 91 -27.28 -2.17 24.77
C GLY A 91 -27.90 -3.48 24.24
N LEU A 92 -27.47 -3.94 23.05
CA LEU A 92 -27.88 -5.21 22.45
C LEU A 92 -27.28 -6.42 23.16
N ARG A 93 -26.23 -6.17 23.96
CA ARG A 93 -25.59 -7.15 24.83
C ARG A 93 -25.06 -6.48 26.10
N THR A 94 -25.06 -7.19 27.23
CA THR A 94 -24.63 -6.66 28.53
C THR A 94 -23.14 -6.87 28.83
N ASP A 95 -22.42 -7.61 27.99
CA ASP A 95 -21.01 -7.96 28.13
C ASP A 95 -20.25 -7.95 26.79
N ASP A 96 -18.93 -7.83 26.86
CA ASP A 96 -18.01 -8.04 25.72
C ASP A 96 -17.25 -9.38 25.88
N PRO A 97 -17.66 -10.45 25.16
CA PRO A 97 -17.02 -11.77 25.26
C PRO A 97 -15.61 -11.82 24.64
N THR A 98 -15.16 -10.74 24.00
CA THR A 98 -13.85 -10.70 23.33
C THR A 98 -12.71 -10.23 24.23
N GLY A 99 -13.03 -9.71 25.41
CA GLY A 99 -12.05 -9.10 26.33
C GLY A 99 -10.96 -10.05 26.80
N ILE A 100 -11.30 -11.33 27.03
CA ILE A 100 -10.38 -12.37 27.49
C ILE A 100 -9.73 -13.18 26.35
N LEU A 101 -10.03 -12.84 25.09
CA LEU A 101 -9.46 -13.53 23.94
C LEU A 101 -8.06 -13.01 23.66
N ASP A 102 -7.06 -13.89 23.80
CA ASP A 102 -5.70 -13.60 23.41
C ASP A 102 -5.61 -13.48 21.87
N ALA A 103 -4.97 -12.41 21.42
CA ALA A 103 -4.55 -12.35 20.03
C ALA A 103 -3.49 -13.44 19.81
N PRO A 104 -3.58 -14.22 18.70
CA PRO A 104 -2.53 -15.16 18.39
C PRO A 104 -1.21 -14.41 18.40
N LYS A 105 -0.24 -14.90 19.19
CA LYS A 105 1.06 -14.27 19.32
C LYS A 105 1.59 -14.08 17.91
N LYS A 106 1.56 -12.83 17.44
CA LYS A 106 2.41 -12.44 16.32
C LYS A 106 3.80 -12.76 16.85
N GLY A 107 4.42 -13.83 16.36
CA GLY A 107 5.85 -13.77 16.17
C GLY A 107 6.04 -12.42 15.48
N ARG A 108 6.70 -11.47 16.14
CA ARG A 108 7.13 -10.27 15.45
C ARG A 108 8.21 -10.82 14.51
N PRO A 109 7.94 -11.06 13.21
CA PRO A 109 9.08 -11.16 12.33
C PRO A 109 9.84 -9.85 12.56
N LEU A 110 11.14 -9.93 12.84
CA LEU A 110 11.99 -8.77 12.70
C LEU A 110 11.62 -8.10 11.36
N PRO A 111 11.41 -6.78 11.32
CA PRO A 111 11.11 -6.10 10.07
C PRO A 111 12.17 -6.52 9.07
N LYS A 112 11.77 -7.29 8.05
CA LYS A 112 12.67 -7.63 6.94
C LYS A 112 12.77 -6.36 6.11
N THR A 113 13.57 -5.42 6.59
CA THR A 113 13.90 -4.21 5.84
C THR A 113 14.81 -4.63 4.71
N MET A 114 14.43 -4.32 3.47
CA MET A 114 15.32 -4.48 2.34
C MET A 114 16.49 -3.51 2.53
N GLY A 115 17.73 -4.01 2.45
CA GLY A 115 18.92 -3.18 2.57
C GLY A 115 19.15 -2.29 1.36
N VAL A 116 20.00 -1.26 1.52
CA VAL A 116 20.35 -0.33 0.43
C VAL A 116 20.94 -1.07 -0.77
N GLU A 117 21.78 -2.08 -0.53
CA GLU A 117 22.39 -2.89 -1.59
C GLU A 117 21.35 -3.74 -2.35
N GLU A 118 20.37 -4.31 -1.64
CA GLU A 118 19.30 -5.10 -2.27
C GLU A 118 18.41 -4.21 -3.15
N VAL A 119 18.06 -3.01 -2.67
CA VAL A 119 17.34 -2.01 -3.50
C VAL A 119 18.20 -1.62 -4.71
N GLY A 120 19.49 -1.38 -4.50
CA GLY A 120 20.44 -1.04 -5.56
C GLY A 120 20.48 -2.11 -6.66
N ARG A 121 20.62 -3.38 -6.28
CA ARG A 121 20.59 -4.51 -7.24
C ARG A 121 19.29 -4.57 -8.03
N LEU A 122 18.16 -4.30 -7.39
CA LEU A 122 16.85 -4.31 -8.04
C LEU A 122 16.72 -3.18 -9.07
N LEU A 123 17.18 -1.96 -8.72
CA LEU A 123 17.18 -0.80 -9.60
C LEU A 123 18.15 -0.99 -10.77
N SER A 124 19.39 -1.38 -10.50
CA SER A 124 20.37 -1.66 -11.55
C SER A 124 19.90 -2.75 -12.51
N GLN A 125 19.26 -3.82 -12.00
CA GLN A 125 18.66 -4.83 -12.87
C GLN A 125 17.56 -4.25 -13.77
N ALA A 126 16.68 -3.39 -13.23
CA ALA A 126 15.63 -2.74 -14.02
C ALA A 126 16.19 -1.76 -15.06
N GLU A 127 17.28 -1.06 -14.71
CA GLU A 127 17.99 -0.13 -15.59
C GLU A 127 18.62 -0.88 -16.77
N THR A 128 19.40 -1.93 -16.51
CA THR A 128 19.97 -2.80 -17.55
C THR A 128 18.89 -3.40 -18.46
N GLU A 129 17.76 -3.84 -17.89
CA GLU A 129 16.64 -4.36 -18.70
C GLU A 129 15.97 -3.26 -19.56
N ALA A 130 15.92 -2.02 -19.08
CA ALA A 130 15.33 -0.91 -19.81
C ALA A 130 16.17 -0.43 -21.00
N GLU A 131 17.50 -0.62 -20.95
CA GLU A 131 18.42 -0.30 -22.05
C GLU A 131 18.27 -1.23 -23.25
N ASP A 132 17.78 -2.47 -23.04
CA ASP A 132 17.53 -3.40 -24.14
C ASP A 132 16.40 -2.90 -25.05
N ALA A 133 16.74 -2.58 -26.30
CA ALA A 133 15.82 -2.11 -27.34
C ALA A 133 15.03 -3.22 -28.06
N ALA A 134 15.17 -4.49 -27.63
CA ALA A 134 14.38 -5.60 -28.16
C ALA A 134 12.86 -5.39 -27.96
N PRO A 135 12.00 -6.16 -28.64
CA PRO A 135 10.56 -6.13 -28.38
C PRO A 135 10.23 -6.20 -26.89
N GLY A 136 9.33 -5.32 -26.44
CA GLY A 136 8.95 -5.19 -25.02
C GLY A 136 9.69 -4.10 -24.23
N GLN A 137 10.47 -3.24 -24.90
CA GLN A 137 11.23 -2.17 -24.23
C GLN A 137 10.32 -1.22 -23.43
N LEU A 138 9.14 -0.88 -23.95
CA LEU A 138 8.19 -0.02 -23.22
C LEU A 138 7.80 -0.61 -21.87
N GLN A 139 7.61 -1.93 -21.76
CA GLN A 139 7.29 -2.60 -20.50
C GLN A 139 8.48 -2.58 -19.52
N ARG A 140 9.72 -2.65 -20.02
CA ARG A 140 10.94 -2.56 -19.21
C ARG A 140 11.18 -1.14 -18.70
N LEU A 141 11.04 -0.13 -19.55
CA LEU A 141 11.04 1.28 -19.16
C LEU A 141 9.92 1.62 -18.17
N ARG A 142 8.72 1.05 -18.36
CA ARG A 142 7.61 1.19 -17.41
C ARG A 142 7.98 0.63 -16.03
N MET A 143 8.62 -0.53 -15.98
CA MET A 143 9.07 -1.15 -14.73
C MET A 143 10.11 -0.28 -14.02
N LEU A 144 11.09 0.24 -14.75
CA LEU A 144 12.10 1.15 -14.22
C LEU A 144 11.45 2.41 -13.63
N ALA A 145 10.54 3.07 -14.38
CA ALA A 145 9.83 4.26 -13.91
C ALA A 145 8.99 3.99 -12.66
N LEU A 146 8.29 2.85 -12.60
CA LEU A 146 7.53 2.44 -11.41
C LEU A 146 8.43 2.26 -10.18
N LEU A 147 9.61 1.66 -10.34
CA LEU A 147 10.53 1.39 -9.23
C LEU A 147 11.22 2.64 -8.73
N GLU A 148 11.73 3.45 -9.64
CA GLU A 148 12.35 4.73 -9.33
C GLU A 148 11.38 5.65 -8.59
N LEU A 149 10.14 5.79 -9.09
CA LEU A 149 9.11 6.59 -8.42
C LEU A 149 8.76 6.05 -7.03
N LEU A 150 8.60 4.74 -6.91
CA LEU A 150 8.24 4.11 -5.64
C LEU A 150 9.33 4.33 -4.59
N TYR A 151 10.59 4.17 -4.98
CA TYR A 151 11.72 4.33 -4.07
C TYR A 151 12.07 5.80 -3.82
N ALA A 152 11.97 6.69 -4.80
CA ALA A 152 12.28 8.10 -4.61
C ALA A 152 11.27 8.85 -3.74
N THR A 153 9.99 8.48 -3.83
CA THR A 153 8.90 9.24 -3.18
C THR A 153 8.26 8.53 -1.99
N GLY A 154 8.49 7.21 -1.87
CA GLY A 154 7.82 6.38 -0.89
C GLY A 154 6.29 6.34 -1.02
N MET A 155 5.70 6.71 -2.17
CA MET A 155 4.25 6.73 -2.37
C MET A 155 3.59 5.35 -2.21
N ARG A 156 2.27 5.31 -1.98
CA ARG A 156 1.54 4.03 -1.87
C ARG A 156 1.41 3.42 -3.27
N VAL A 157 1.34 2.10 -3.35
CA VAL A 157 1.13 1.41 -4.65
C VAL A 157 -0.11 1.91 -5.38
N SER A 158 -1.20 2.15 -4.64
CA SER A 158 -2.42 2.71 -5.20
C SER A 158 -2.21 4.09 -5.79
N GLU A 159 -1.40 4.94 -5.13
CA GLU A 159 -1.07 6.28 -5.62
C GLU A 159 -0.19 6.19 -6.89
N LEU A 160 0.80 5.28 -6.88
CA LEU A 160 1.73 5.05 -7.98
C LEU A 160 1.03 4.60 -9.27
N VAL A 161 0.24 3.53 -9.19
CA VAL A 161 -0.37 2.94 -10.39
C VAL A 161 -1.49 3.81 -10.96
N SER A 162 -2.09 4.68 -10.14
CA SER A 162 -3.13 5.63 -10.58
C SER A 162 -2.57 7.03 -10.82
N LEU A 163 -1.27 7.20 -11.08
CA LEU A 163 -0.74 8.51 -11.44
C LEU A 163 -1.33 8.98 -12.78
N PRO A 164 -1.74 10.26 -12.90
CA PRO A 164 -2.28 10.78 -14.14
C PRO A 164 -1.16 11.04 -15.17
N ALA A 165 -1.46 10.89 -16.46
CA ALA A 165 -0.50 11.06 -17.55
C ALA A 165 0.12 12.45 -17.61
N ARG A 166 -0.63 13.48 -17.20
CA ARG A 166 -0.19 14.90 -17.11
C ARG A 166 1.07 15.13 -16.27
N VAL A 167 1.47 14.13 -15.48
CA VAL A 167 2.76 14.13 -14.76
C VAL A 167 3.94 14.24 -15.72
N LEU A 168 3.83 13.73 -16.95
CA LEU A 168 4.90 13.82 -17.96
C LEU A 168 5.14 15.26 -18.43
N ASP A 169 4.15 16.13 -18.30
CA ASP A 169 4.22 17.54 -18.69
C ASP A 169 4.73 18.43 -17.55
N GLN A 170 4.92 17.88 -16.35
CA GLN A 170 5.40 18.64 -15.21
C GLN A 170 6.91 18.86 -15.33
N GLU A 171 7.29 20.12 -15.47
CA GLU A 171 8.69 20.55 -15.33
C GLU A 171 9.02 20.73 -13.84
N GLY A 172 10.13 20.14 -13.41
CA GLY A 172 10.65 20.35 -12.06
C GLY A 172 11.07 19.07 -11.35
N ARG A 173 11.46 19.23 -10.08
CA ARG A 173 11.97 18.15 -9.22
C ARG A 173 10.92 17.67 -8.21
N PHE A 174 9.66 18.00 -8.41
CA PHE A 174 8.57 17.64 -7.50
C PHE A 174 7.36 17.10 -8.25
N LEU A 175 6.64 16.21 -7.59
CA LEU A 175 5.40 15.63 -8.07
C LEU A 175 4.29 15.90 -7.04
N MET A 176 3.15 16.43 -7.49
CA MET A 176 1.97 16.54 -6.64
C MET A 176 1.21 15.21 -6.65
N ILE A 177 1.03 14.59 -5.48
CA ILE A 177 0.30 13.32 -5.34
C ILE A 177 -0.89 13.45 -4.40
N ARG A 178 -2.00 12.82 -4.78
CA ARG A 178 -3.25 12.80 -4.02
C ARG A 178 -3.36 11.49 -3.24
N GLY A 179 -3.39 11.59 -1.92
CA GLY A 179 -3.48 10.46 -0.99
C GLY A 179 -4.90 10.19 -0.47
N LYS A 180 -5.00 9.36 0.58
CA LYS A 180 -6.27 9.03 1.25
C LYS A 180 -6.96 10.29 1.76
N GLY A 181 -8.27 10.40 1.55
CA GLY A 181 -9.06 11.57 1.97
C GLY A 181 -8.89 12.79 1.08
N ASN A 182 -8.49 12.59 -0.18
CA ASN A 182 -8.31 13.64 -1.18
C ASN A 182 -7.23 14.68 -0.85
N LYS A 183 -6.38 14.41 0.16
CA LYS A 183 -5.29 15.29 0.55
C LYS A 183 -4.15 15.22 -0.46
N GLU A 184 -3.68 16.38 -0.89
CA GLU A 184 -2.56 16.52 -1.83
C GLU A 184 -1.27 16.80 -1.07
N ARG A 185 -0.15 16.24 -1.56
CA ARG A 185 1.19 16.52 -1.04
C ARG A 185 2.21 16.56 -2.16
N LEU A 186 3.22 17.42 -2.02
CA LEU A 186 4.38 17.43 -2.89
C LEU A 186 5.38 16.37 -2.44
N VAL A 187 5.93 15.63 -3.39
CA VAL A 187 7.05 14.71 -3.16
C VAL A 187 8.20 15.06 -4.10
N PRO A 188 9.44 15.15 -3.58
CA PRO A 188 10.60 15.38 -4.42
C PRO A 188 10.91 14.13 -5.26
N LEU A 189 11.45 14.36 -6.45
CA LEU A 189 11.93 13.34 -7.37
C LEU A 189 13.46 13.33 -7.40
N SER A 190 14.04 12.12 -7.48
CA SER A 190 15.47 11.96 -7.77
C SER A 190 15.74 12.22 -9.25
N HIS A 191 17.01 12.51 -9.59
CA HIS A 191 17.44 12.60 -10.99
C HIS A 191 17.13 11.31 -11.76
N SER A 192 17.38 10.15 -11.16
CA SER A 192 17.07 8.83 -11.74
C SER A 192 15.57 8.65 -12.00
N ALA A 193 14.69 9.09 -11.09
CA ALA A 193 13.24 9.03 -11.30
C ALA A 193 12.77 9.95 -12.43
N ILE A 194 13.34 11.16 -12.53
CA ILE A 194 13.07 12.08 -13.63
C ILE A 194 13.54 11.48 -14.95
N SER A 195 14.74 10.90 -14.98
CA SER A 195 15.29 10.24 -16.18
C SER A 195 14.41 9.08 -16.64
N ALA A 196 14.04 8.19 -15.72
CA ALA A 196 13.18 7.04 -16.00
C ALA A 196 11.78 7.47 -16.52
N LEU A 197 11.18 8.49 -15.92
CA LEU A 197 9.92 9.08 -16.39
C LEU A 197 10.04 9.64 -17.82
N LYS A 198 11.10 10.39 -18.11
CA LYS A 198 11.33 10.98 -19.44
C LYS A 198 11.54 9.91 -20.50
N SER A 199 12.36 8.90 -20.21
CA SER A 199 12.64 7.79 -21.14
C SER A 199 11.37 6.98 -21.43
N TYR A 200 10.60 6.65 -20.39
CA TYR A 200 9.32 5.97 -20.54
C TYR A 200 8.30 6.81 -21.34
N GLY A 201 8.14 8.09 -20.99
CA GLY A 201 7.21 9.00 -21.67
C GLY A 201 7.55 9.21 -23.14
N ARG A 202 8.83 9.35 -23.47
CA ARG A 202 9.30 9.51 -24.86
C ARG A 202 8.96 8.29 -25.72
N LEU A 203 9.29 7.08 -25.24
CA LEU A 203 8.99 5.87 -26.02
C LEU A 203 7.49 5.64 -26.14
N ARG A 204 6.72 5.88 -25.06
CA ARG A 204 5.26 5.81 -25.10
C ARG A 204 4.67 6.74 -26.15
N ALA A 205 5.14 7.99 -26.22
CA ALA A 205 4.69 8.96 -27.22
C ALA A 205 5.05 8.51 -28.65
N ALA A 206 6.26 7.98 -28.84
CA ALA A 206 6.71 7.46 -30.14
C ALA A 206 5.87 6.25 -30.61
N GLU A 207 5.61 5.27 -29.75
CA GLU A 207 4.75 4.11 -30.07
C GLU A 207 3.31 4.53 -30.36
N ASN A 208 2.75 5.49 -29.59
CA ASN A 208 1.42 6.02 -29.84
C ASN A 208 1.31 6.78 -31.16
N ALA A 209 2.36 7.52 -31.57
CA ALA A 209 2.37 8.30 -32.81
C ALA A 209 2.32 7.43 -34.08
N VAL A 210 2.82 6.19 -34.01
CA VAL A 210 2.82 5.23 -35.13
C VAL A 210 1.70 4.18 -35.03
N ALA A 211 0.90 4.21 -33.95
CA ALA A 211 -0.21 3.30 -33.77
C ALA A 211 -1.35 3.60 -34.75
N LYS A 212 -1.99 2.56 -35.28
CA LYS A 212 -3.18 2.70 -36.15
C LYS A 212 -4.33 3.41 -35.45
N GLU A 213 -4.45 3.19 -34.14
CA GLU A 213 -5.43 3.81 -33.26
C GLU A 213 -4.68 4.37 -32.04
N PRO A 214 -4.27 5.65 -32.07
CA PRO A 214 -3.62 6.27 -30.93
C PRO A 214 -4.54 6.21 -29.70
N GLN A 215 -4.05 5.62 -28.62
CA GLN A 215 -4.77 5.58 -27.36
C GLN A 215 -4.24 6.64 -26.41
N GLU A 216 -5.00 7.72 -26.28
CA GLU A 216 -4.82 8.64 -25.16
C GLU A 216 -5.39 8.01 -23.91
N SER A 217 -4.54 7.90 -22.88
CA SER A 217 -4.97 7.44 -21.57
C SER A 217 -4.74 8.55 -20.55
N PRO A 218 -5.74 8.83 -19.68
CA PRO A 218 -5.57 9.80 -18.60
C PRO A 218 -4.55 9.33 -17.55
N TRP A 219 -4.11 8.06 -17.62
CA TRP A 219 -3.19 7.45 -16.67
C TRP A 219 -1.77 7.35 -17.23
N LEU A 220 -0.78 7.55 -16.36
CA LEU A 220 0.63 7.41 -16.67
C LEU A 220 0.98 5.97 -17.03
N PHE A 221 0.38 5.00 -16.33
CA PHE A 221 0.62 3.57 -16.52
C PHE A 221 -0.65 2.87 -17.00
N PRO A 222 -1.04 3.05 -18.28
CA PRO A 222 -2.26 2.46 -18.82
C PRO A 222 -2.22 0.93 -18.83
N SER A 223 -3.41 0.32 -18.71
CA SER A 223 -3.59 -1.12 -18.94
C SER A 223 -5.03 -1.42 -19.34
N ALA A 224 -5.26 -2.57 -19.97
CA ALA A 224 -6.58 -3.09 -20.29
C ALA A 224 -7.31 -3.66 -19.04
N SER A 225 -7.29 -2.92 -17.94
CA SER A 225 -8.02 -3.22 -16.71
C SER A 225 -9.34 -2.43 -16.67
N LYS A 226 -10.24 -2.81 -15.76
CA LYS A 226 -11.51 -2.09 -15.55
C LYS A 226 -11.28 -0.62 -15.17
N GLU A 227 -10.22 -0.36 -14.41
CA GLU A 227 -9.86 0.98 -13.94
C GLU A 227 -9.04 1.79 -14.96
N GLY A 228 -8.60 1.17 -16.06
CA GLY A 228 -7.82 1.80 -17.13
C GLY A 228 -6.32 1.99 -16.82
N TYR A 229 -5.85 1.57 -15.64
CA TYR A 229 -4.46 1.66 -15.22
C TYR A 229 -3.93 0.34 -14.64
N LEU A 230 -2.61 0.22 -14.56
CA LEU A 230 -1.89 -0.99 -14.13
C LEU A 230 -2.44 -1.54 -12.80
N PRO A 231 -2.98 -2.78 -12.75
CA PRO A 231 -3.47 -3.33 -11.50
C PRO A 231 -2.32 -3.52 -10.50
N ARG A 232 -2.56 -3.16 -9.23
CA ARG A 232 -1.57 -3.29 -8.14
C ARG A 232 -0.98 -4.70 -8.04
N GLN A 233 -1.80 -5.72 -8.28
CA GLN A 233 -1.40 -7.13 -8.25
C GLN A 233 -0.45 -7.49 -9.39
N VAL A 234 -0.66 -6.92 -10.58
CA VAL A 234 0.22 -7.09 -11.75
C VAL A 234 1.58 -6.49 -11.44
N PHE A 235 1.62 -5.25 -10.96
CA PHE A 235 2.88 -4.62 -10.54
C PHE A 235 3.60 -5.44 -9.46
N ALA A 236 2.89 -5.91 -8.43
CA ALA A 236 3.49 -6.71 -7.36
C ALA A 236 4.05 -8.06 -7.87
N ARG A 237 3.41 -8.68 -8.86
CA ARG A 237 3.91 -9.89 -9.52
C ARG A 237 5.15 -9.59 -10.35
N ASP A 238 5.09 -8.56 -11.19
CA ASP A 238 6.19 -8.20 -12.09
C ASP A 238 7.43 -7.76 -11.30
N LEU A 239 7.25 -7.08 -10.17
CA LEU A 239 8.29 -6.77 -9.20
C LEU A 239 8.97 -8.03 -8.62
N LYS A 240 8.19 -9.07 -8.30
CA LYS A 240 8.75 -10.36 -7.86
C LYS A 240 9.54 -11.06 -8.96
N ASN A 241 9.09 -10.95 -10.20
CA ASN A 241 9.81 -11.52 -11.33
C ASN A 241 11.15 -10.81 -11.55
N LEU A 242 11.16 -9.48 -11.43
CA LEU A 242 12.41 -8.70 -11.45
C LEU A 242 13.34 -9.09 -10.30
N ALA A 243 12.79 -9.26 -9.08
CA ALA A 243 13.57 -9.72 -7.93
C ALA A 243 14.30 -11.05 -8.19
N ILE A 244 13.63 -12.01 -8.84
CA ILE A 244 14.25 -13.29 -9.23
C ILE A 244 15.44 -13.04 -10.16
N ARG A 245 15.26 -12.20 -11.19
CA ARG A 245 16.32 -11.88 -12.17
C ARG A 245 17.47 -11.09 -11.54
N ALA A 246 17.18 -10.24 -10.56
CA ALA A 246 18.18 -9.53 -9.77
C ALA A 246 18.93 -10.44 -8.77
N GLY A 247 18.59 -11.73 -8.67
CA GLY A 247 19.19 -12.68 -7.73
C GLY A 247 18.80 -12.41 -6.27
N LEU A 248 17.59 -11.90 -6.04
CA LEU A 248 17.01 -11.61 -4.72
C LEU A 248 15.90 -12.61 -4.40
N THR A 249 15.57 -12.75 -3.11
CA THR A 249 14.49 -13.66 -2.68
C THR A 249 13.11 -13.00 -2.91
N PRO A 250 12.29 -13.42 -3.90
CA PRO A 250 11.05 -12.72 -4.25
C PRO A 250 9.98 -12.72 -3.17
N SER A 251 9.99 -13.68 -2.24
CA SER A 251 9.06 -13.71 -1.10
C SER A 251 9.30 -12.58 -0.09
N LEU A 252 10.47 -11.94 -0.14
CA LEU A 252 10.84 -10.80 0.70
C LEU A 252 10.55 -9.46 0.01
N ILE A 253 10.17 -9.48 -1.27
CA ILE A 253 10.03 -8.27 -2.08
C ILE A 253 8.56 -8.01 -2.36
N SER A 254 8.13 -6.81 -2.01
CA SER A 254 6.81 -6.29 -2.34
C SER A 254 6.85 -4.77 -2.37
N PRO A 255 5.85 -4.11 -2.97
CA PRO A 255 5.82 -2.65 -2.99
C PRO A 255 5.77 -2.02 -1.58
N HIS A 256 5.16 -2.71 -0.60
CA HIS A 256 5.15 -2.26 0.79
C HIS A 256 6.54 -2.33 1.43
N VAL A 257 7.33 -3.35 1.10
CA VAL A 257 8.72 -3.48 1.56
C VAL A 257 9.59 -2.39 0.95
N MET A 258 9.42 -2.07 -0.34
CA MET A 258 10.12 -0.96 -1.01
C MET A 258 9.80 0.39 -0.35
N ARG A 259 8.52 0.67 -0.07
CA ARG A 259 8.12 1.89 0.65
C ARG A 259 8.71 1.95 2.06
N HIS A 260 8.82 0.81 2.74
CA HIS A 260 9.45 0.77 4.05
C HIS A 260 10.96 0.99 3.96
N ALA A 261 11.62 0.43 2.94
CA ALA A 261 13.03 0.67 2.66
C ALA A 261 13.32 2.17 2.44
N PHE A 262 12.49 2.88 1.67
CA PHE A 262 12.57 4.34 1.55
C PHE A 262 12.59 5.04 2.91
N ALA A 263 11.60 4.75 3.76
CA ALA A 263 11.48 5.39 5.08
C ALA A 263 12.67 5.06 5.97
N SER A 264 13.03 3.78 6.08
CA SER A 264 14.12 3.29 6.92
C SER A 264 15.48 3.82 6.45
N HIS A 265 15.71 3.93 5.15
CA HIS A 265 16.97 4.44 4.59
C HIS A 265 17.13 5.94 4.78
N LEU A 266 16.05 6.73 4.70
CA LEU A 266 16.10 8.14 5.06
C LEU A 266 16.48 8.31 6.53
N LEU A 267 15.80 7.59 7.44
CA LEU A 267 16.09 7.65 8.88
C LEU A 267 17.54 7.20 9.18
N ALA A 268 17.99 6.10 8.57
CA ALA A 268 19.34 5.58 8.76
C ALA A 268 20.44 6.53 8.27
N ASN A 269 20.15 7.38 7.28
CA ASN A 269 21.07 8.40 6.81
C ASN A 269 20.98 9.72 7.59
N GLY A 270 20.12 9.82 8.61
CA GLY A 270 20.01 10.98 9.52
C GLY A 270 18.81 11.90 9.29
N ALA A 271 17.84 11.50 8.45
CA ALA A 271 16.64 12.30 8.22
C ALA A 271 15.77 12.39 9.48
N ASP A 272 15.18 13.55 9.73
CA ASP A 272 14.24 13.75 10.84
C ASP A 272 12.95 12.93 10.64
N LEU A 273 12.52 12.22 11.69
CA LEU A 273 11.36 11.33 11.65
C LEU A 273 10.05 12.04 11.26
N ARG A 274 9.85 13.29 11.70
CA ARG A 274 8.64 14.05 11.38
C ARG A 274 8.58 14.38 9.89
N VAL A 275 9.72 14.74 9.29
CA VAL A 275 9.81 15.03 7.86
C VAL A 275 9.60 13.77 7.01
N VAL A 276 10.10 12.62 7.46
CA VAL A 276 9.82 11.32 6.81
C VAL A 276 8.32 10.98 6.88
N GLN A 277 7.64 11.28 7.99
CA GLN A 277 6.21 11.06 8.14
C GLN A 277 5.35 11.93 7.22
N GLU A 278 5.75 13.20 7.02
CA GLU A 278 5.10 14.13 6.08
C GLU A 278 5.21 13.63 4.63
N LEU A 279 6.41 13.23 4.19
CA LEU A 279 6.64 12.65 2.84
C LEU A 279 5.76 11.42 2.57
N LEU A 280 5.54 10.60 3.62
CA LEU A 280 4.71 9.40 3.55
C LEU A 280 3.21 9.69 3.63
N GLY A 281 2.79 10.92 3.96
CA GLY A 281 1.39 11.31 4.06
C GLY A 281 0.65 10.59 5.18
N HIS A 282 1.23 10.58 6.39
CA HIS A 282 0.54 10.18 7.61
C HIS A 282 -0.47 11.27 8.04
N SER A 283 -1.70 10.86 8.35
CA SER A 283 -2.87 11.74 8.41
C SER A 283 -3.11 12.44 9.76
N ASP A 284 -2.25 12.25 10.76
CA ASP A 284 -2.26 13.01 12.01
C ASP A 284 -0.92 13.72 12.18
N ILE A 285 -0.91 15.02 11.88
CA ILE A 285 -0.86 16.10 12.88
C ILE A 285 -1.59 17.29 12.27
N SER A 286 -2.53 17.83 13.02
CA SER A 286 -3.30 19.03 12.76
C SER A 286 -2.44 20.23 12.33
N THR A 287 -2.63 20.72 11.10
CA THR A 287 -2.85 22.14 10.69
C THR A 287 -2.46 22.34 9.21
N THR A 288 -3.45 22.58 8.36
CA THR A 288 -3.32 22.66 6.89
C THR A 288 -3.26 24.10 6.36
N GLN A 289 -2.61 25.08 7.03
CA GLN A 289 -2.74 26.47 6.56
C GLN A 289 -1.49 27.36 6.53
N ILE A 290 -0.29 26.85 6.81
CA ILE A 290 0.92 27.65 6.60
C ILE A 290 1.98 26.70 5.99
N TYR A 291 2.85 27.21 5.12
CA TYR A 291 4.09 26.56 4.65
C TYR A 291 4.04 25.74 3.34
N THR A 292 3.79 26.38 2.21
CA THR A 292 3.96 25.76 0.88
C THR A 292 5.39 25.91 0.31
N HIS A 293 6.12 27.00 0.60
CA HIS A 293 7.40 27.27 -0.10
C HIS A 293 8.68 26.89 0.67
N VAL A 294 8.69 27.00 2.01
CA VAL A 294 9.88 26.65 2.83
C VAL A 294 10.05 25.13 2.98
N LEU A 295 8.97 24.37 2.83
CA LEU A 295 9.00 22.91 2.88
C LEU A 295 9.54 22.30 1.59
N GLU A 296 9.28 22.87 0.41
CA GLU A 296 9.79 22.33 -0.86
C GLU A 296 11.32 22.24 -0.87
N GLU A 297 12.02 23.33 -0.53
CA GLU A 297 13.49 23.34 -0.46
C GLU A 297 14.03 22.38 0.60
N ARG A 298 13.40 22.34 1.79
CA ARG A 298 13.84 21.47 2.89
C ARG A 298 13.60 19.99 2.60
N LEU A 299 12.47 19.64 1.97
CA LEU A 299 12.14 18.29 1.52
C LEU A 299 13.09 17.85 0.41
N GLN A 300 13.38 18.75 -0.54
CA GLN A 300 14.34 18.49 -1.60
C GLN A 300 15.74 18.26 -1.03
N GLN A 301 16.22 19.14 -0.14
CA GLN A 301 17.51 18.99 0.51
C GLN A 301 17.58 17.68 1.26
N LEU A 302 16.56 17.32 2.04
CA LEU A 302 16.53 16.08 2.81
C LEU A 302 16.67 14.85 1.91
N VAL A 303 15.90 14.76 0.82
CA VAL A 303 16.03 13.64 -0.12
C VAL A 303 17.38 13.69 -0.84
N GLN A 304 17.86 14.85 -1.24
CA GLN A 304 19.17 14.99 -1.92
C GLN A 304 20.38 14.72 -1.04
N THR A 305 20.25 14.85 0.28
CA THR A 305 21.38 14.67 1.22
C THR A 305 21.33 13.32 1.92
N HIS A 306 20.12 12.84 2.23
CA HIS A 306 19.92 11.63 3.06
C HIS A 306 19.44 10.42 2.24
N HIS A 307 18.83 10.59 1.06
CA HIS A 307 18.35 9.43 0.30
C HIS A 307 19.48 8.72 -0.47
N PRO A 308 19.57 7.37 -0.47
CA PRO A 308 20.62 6.65 -1.19
C PRO A 308 20.70 6.97 -2.69
N LEU A 309 19.56 7.22 -3.36
CA LEU A 309 19.55 7.60 -4.78
C LEU A 309 20.31 8.90 -5.07
N ALA A 310 20.35 9.82 -4.10
CA ALA A 310 21.06 11.08 -4.31
C ALA A 310 22.59 10.91 -4.31
N LYS A 311 23.11 9.88 -3.63
CA LYS A 311 24.54 9.56 -3.61
C LYS A 311 25.00 8.81 -4.87
N GLN A 312 24.11 8.03 -5.49
CA GLN A 312 24.43 7.28 -6.72
C GLN A 312 24.59 8.20 -7.94
N ALA A 313 23.79 9.27 -8.04
CA ALA A 313 23.92 10.26 -9.12
C ALA A 313 25.33 10.89 -9.19
N LYS A 314 25.97 11.14 -8.03
CA LYS A 314 27.33 11.72 -7.96
C LYS A 314 28.46 10.79 -8.41
N LYS A 315 28.19 9.49 -8.60
CA LYS A 315 29.19 8.51 -9.05
C LYS A 315 29.21 8.33 -10.57
N HIS A 316 28.25 8.93 -11.29
CA HIS A 316 28.10 8.81 -12.75
C HIS A 316 28.28 10.15 -13.49
N GLU A 317 28.68 11.22 -12.78
CA GLU A 317 29.24 12.46 -13.34
C GLU A 317 30.77 12.40 -13.33
#